data_AF-A0A645JKW6-F1
#
_entry.id   AF-A0A645JKW6-F1
#
_cell.length_a   1.000
_cell.length_b   1.000
_cell.length_c   1.000
_cell.angle_alpha   90.00
_cell.angle_beta   90.00
_cell.angle_gamma   90.00
#
_symmetry.space_group_name_H-M   'P 1'
#
loop_
_entity.id
_entity.type
_entity.pdbx_description
1 polymer ?
#
loop_
_entity_poly.entity_id
_entity_poly.type
_entity_poly.pdbx_seq_one_letter_code
_entity_poly.pdbx_strand_id
1 'polypeptide(L)'
;MLRDPDVVQRITHLDQDVLNMLLVGKARFISKKFNTQFSINYELKRDVVNPVDENTVFIHYIGPTKPWHQWGNYPIAQSFLNAKKLSPWCNVELLKPNNSHQLRYAAKHMFNQKQYFSGLVDYALYFKSKITK
;
A
#
# COMPACT_ATOMS: atom_id res chain seq x y z
N MET A 1 21.48 -7.23 -20.09
CA MET A 1 20.06 -7.52 -19.78
C MET A 1 19.37 -6.35 -19.08
N LEU A 2 19.72 -5.95 -17.84
CA LEU A 2 19.04 -4.83 -17.14
C LEU A 2 19.42 -3.40 -17.60
N ARG A 3 20.35 -3.26 -18.54
CA ARG A 3 20.75 -1.97 -19.15
C ARG A 3 20.20 -1.78 -20.56
N ASP A 4 19.53 -2.80 -21.09
CA ASP A 4 18.91 -2.76 -22.41
C ASP A 4 17.53 -2.12 -22.28
N PRO A 5 17.27 -0.96 -22.93
CA PRO A 5 16.00 -0.24 -22.82
C PRO A 5 14.78 -1.09 -23.17
N ASP A 6 14.90 -1.97 -24.17
CA ASP A 6 13.79 -2.80 -24.65
C ASP A 6 13.43 -3.90 -23.65
N VAL A 7 14.43 -4.40 -22.92
CA VAL A 7 14.23 -5.39 -21.84
C VAL A 7 13.67 -4.70 -20.59
N VAL A 8 14.18 -3.51 -20.25
CA VAL A 8 13.70 -2.74 -19.10
C VAL A 8 12.23 -2.36 -19.25
N GLN A 9 11.75 -2.05 -20.45
CA GLN A 9 10.34 -1.77 -20.70
C GLN A 9 9.41 -2.96 -20.45
N ARG A 10 9.92 -4.19 -20.54
CA ARG A 10 9.13 -5.43 -20.34
C ARG A 10 9.15 -5.92 -18.90
N ILE A 11 10.11 -5.47 -18.09
CA ILE A 11 10.20 -5.79 -16.66
C ILE A 11 9.31 -4.81 -15.89
N THR A 12 8.21 -5.33 -15.35
CA THR A 12 7.21 -4.52 -14.64
C THR A 12 7.44 -4.52 -13.14
N HIS A 13 8.07 -5.59 -12.62
CA HIS A 13 8.39 -5.78 -11.21
C HIS A 13 9.87 -6.15 -11.09
N LEU A 14 10.74 -5.13 -11.11
CA LEU A 14 12.21 -5.20 -11.17
C LEU A 14 12.84 -6.52 -10.69
N ASP A 15 12.98 -6.68 -9.38
CA ASP A 15 13.62 -7.82 -8.74
C ASP A 15 12.75 -9.08 -8.77
N GLN A 16 11.42 -8.94 -8.61
CA GLN A 16 10.49 -10.07 -8.63
C GLN A 16 10.46 -10.79 -9.98
N ASP A 17 10.47 -10.07 -11.10
CA ASP A 17 10.49 -10.63 -12.46
C ASP A 17 11.82 -11.34 -12.73
N VAL A 18 12.94 -10.78 -12.27
CA VAL A 18 14.25 -11.43 -12.37
C VAL A 18 14.28 -12.74 -11.57
N LEU A 19 13.77 -12.74 -10.35
CA LEU A 19 13.66 -13.95 -9.54
C LEU A 19 12.78 -15.00 -10.21
N ASN A 20 11.63 -14.58 -10.75
CA ASN A 20 10.72 -15.47 -11.47
C ASN A 20 11.40 -16.13 -12.68
N MET A 21 12.18 -15.37 -13.46
CA MET A 21 12.93 -15.91 -14.61
C MET A 21 14.03 -16.90 -14.19
N LEU A 22 14.79 -16.59 -13.13
CA LEU A 22 15.89 -17.45 -12.66
C LEU A 22 15.40 -18.77 -12.03
N LEU A 23 14.20 -18.76 -11.46
CA LEU A 23 13.65 -19.87 -10.67
C LEU A 23 12.55 -20.66 -11.40
N VAL A 24 12.36 -20.46 -12.71
CA VAL A 24 11.44 -21.27 -13.52
C VAL A 24 11.74 -22.76 -13.33
N GLY A 25 10.72 -23.53 -12.96
CA GLY A 25 10.82 -24.97 -12.68
C GLY A 25 11.56 -25.35 -11.39
N LYS A 26 12.06 -24.39 -10.61
CA LYS A 26 12.83 -24.61 -9.37
C LYS A 26 12.10 -24.13 -8.11
N ALA A 27 11.09 -23.29 -8.27
CA ALA A 27 10.33 -22.73 -7.16
C ALA A 27 9.49 -23.79 -6.43
N ARG A 28 9.48 -23.74 -5.09
CA ARG A 28 8.55 -24.49 -4.25
C ARG A 28 7.45 -23.57 -3.77
N PHE A 29 6.21 -23.89 -4.11
CA PHE A 29 5.07 -23.08 -3.71
C PHE A 29 4.66 -23.40 -2.27
N ILE A 30 4.46 -22.36 -1.47
CA ILE A 30 3.97 -22.44 -0.10
C ILE A 30 2.51 -21.97 -0.02
N SER A 31 1.81 -22.33 1.05
CA SER A 31 0.43 -21.91 1.27
C SER A 31 0.30 -20.38 1.28
N LYS A 32 -0.77 -19.87 0.66
CA LYS A 32 -1.06 -18.43 0.56
C LYS A 32 -1.15 -17.73 1.92
N LYS A 33 -1.46 -18.45 3.00
CA LYS A 33 -1.51 -17.89 4.36
C LYS A 33 -0.19 -17.28 4.83
N PHE A 34 0.93 -17.68 4.23
CA PHE A 34 2.26 -17.12 4.49
C PHE A 34 2.59 -15.90 3.59
N ASN A 35 1.65 -15.47 2.75
CA ASN A 35 1.77 -14.28 1.90
C ASN A 35 0.38 -13.78 1.51
N THR A 36 -0.46 -13.46 2.50
CA THR A 36 -1.79 -12.90 2.27
C THR A 36 -1.63 -11.45 1.82
N GLN A 37 -1.61 -11.25 0.50
CA GLN A 37 -1.40 -9.94 -0.11
C GLN A 37 -2.68 -9.10 -0.13
N PHE A 38 -2.57 -7.83 0.26
CA PHE A 38 -3.66 -6.87 0.12
C PHE A 38 -3.12 -5.46 -0.14
N SER A 39 -3.76 -4.75 -1.07
CA SER A 39 -3.50 -3.32 -1.30
C SER A 39 -4.60 -2.52 -0.63
N ILE A 40 -4.25 -1.62 0.29
CA ILE A 40 -5.23 -0.75 0.96
C ILE A 40 -6.00 0.11 -0.06
N ASN A 41 -5.41 0.38 -1.24
CA ASN A 41 -6.13 1.08 -2.32
C ASN A 41 -7.34 0.31 -2.85
N TYR A 42 -7.47 -0.99 -2.61
CA TYR A 42 -8.67 -1.75 -2.98
C TYR A 42 -9.90 -1.30 -2.20
N GLU A 43 -9.71 -0.69 -1.02
CA GLU A 43 -10.78 -0.09 -0.22
C GLU A 43 -11.47 1.10 -0.90
N LEU A 44 -10.89 1.65 -1.97
CA LEU A 44 -11.51 2.67 -2.81
C LEU A 44 -12.47 2.09 -3.87
N LYS A 45 -12.55 0.76 -3.98
CA LYS A 45 -13.51 0.05 -4.83
C LYS A 45 -14.78 -0.25 -4.02
N ARG A 46 -15.89 -0.51 -4.71
CA ARG A 46 -17.19 -0.79 -4.06
C ARG A 46 -17.21 -2.12 -3.29
N ASP A 47 -16.71 -3.18 -3.91
CA ASP A 47 -16.88 -4.56 -3.41
C ASP A 47 -15.55 -5.13 -2.90
N VAL A 48 -14.97 -4.48 -1.89
CA VAL A 48 -13.72 -4.94 -1.28
C VAL A 48 -14.00 -6.03 -0.24
N VAL A 49 -13.26 -7.13 -0.34
CA VAL A 49 -13.29 -8.20 0.67
C VAL A 49 -11.93 -8.25 1.34
N ASN A 50 -11.92 -8.16 2.67
CA ASN A 50 -10.71 -8.35 3.46
C ASN A 50 -10.32 -9.84 3.44
N PRO A 51 -9.14 -10.20 2.88
CA PRO A 51 -8.72 -11.60 2.78
C PRO A 51 -8.06 -12.13 4.06
N VAL A 52 -7.92 -11.30 5.11
CA VAL A 52 -7.29 -11.70 6.37
C VAL A 52 -8.34 -12.35 7.26
N ASP A 53 -8.02 -13.57 7.70
CA ASP A 53 -8.83 -14.45 8.53
C ASP A 53 -7.97 -15.09 9.63
N GLU A 54 -8.56 -15.98 10.42
CA GLU A 54 -7.87 -16.72 11.49
C GLU A 54 -6.76 -17.66 11.01
N ASN A 55 -6.76 -18.02 9.72
CA ASN A 55 -5.76 -18.91 9.13
C ASN A 55 -4.54 -18.14 8.61
N THR A 56 -4.65 -16.80 8.50
CA THR A 56 -3.60 -15.94 7.97
C THR A 56 -2.41 -15.85 8.93
N VAL A 57 -1.22 -16.13 8.41
CA VAL A 57 0.05 -16.07 9.17
C VAL A 57 0.81 -14.78 8.88
N PHE A 58 0.96 -14.42 7.59
CA PHE A 58 1.63 -13.18 7.19
C PHE A 58 0.75 -12.34 6.27
N ILE A 59 0.60 -11.07 6.65
CA ILE A 59 -0.09 -10.05 5.86
C ILE A 59 0.96 -9.26 5.07
N HIS A 60 0.82 -9.23 3.76
CA HIS A 60 1.69 -8.47 2.87
C HIS A 60 0.93 -7.27 2.31
N TYR A 61 1.16 -6.10 2.90
CA TYR A 61 0.60 -4.83 2.44
C TYR A 61 1.28 -4.36 1.15
N ILE A 62 0.76 -4.78 -0.01
CA ILE A 62 1.23 -4.38 -1.34
C ILE A 62 0.68 -3.00 -1.75
N GLY A 63 1.21 -2.42 -2.82
CA GLY A 63 0.73 -1.14 -3.34
C GLY A 63 1.22 0.10 -2.56
N PRO A 64 0.78 1.31 -2.93
CA PRO A 64 1.39 2.56 -2.46
C PRO A 64 0.87 3.04 -1.10
N THR A 65 -0.39 2.79 -0.76
CA THR A 65 -0.94 3.07 0.58
C THR A 65 -0.56 1.94 1.53
N LYS A 66 -0.13 2.30 2.73
CA LYS A 66 0.44 1.41 3.74
C LYS A 66 -0.25 1.66 5.07
N PRO A 67 -0.29 0.68 5.99
CA PRO A 67 -1.01 0.85 7.26
C PRO A 67 -0.35 1.87 8.19
N TRP A 68 0.91 2.27 7.94
CA TRP A 68 1.57 3.36 8.65
C TRP A 68 1.28 4.76 8.06
N HIS A 69 0.48 4.87 7.00
CA HIS A 69 0.01 6.16 6.50
C HIS A 69 -1.29 6.58 7.19
N GLN A 70 -1.41 7.86 7.55
CA GLN A 70 -2.59 8.37 8.29
C GLN A 70 -3.92 8.12 7.58
N TRP A 71 -3.92 8.10 6.25
CA TRP A 71 -5.13 7.85 5.44
C TRP A 71 -5.44 6.37 5.21
N GLY A 72 -4.58 5.45 5.68
CA GLY A 72 -4.72 4.00 5.49
C GLY A 72 -5.56 3.30 6.56
N ASN A 73 -6.44 4.01 7.28
CA ASN A 73 -7.17 3.47 8.43
C ASN A 73 -8.39 2.64 8.00
N TYR A 74 -8.16 1.36 7.73
CA TYR A 74 -9.20 0.38 7.34
C TYR A 74 -9.12 -0.87 8.21
N PRO A 75 -10.14 -1.76 8.20
CA PRO A 75 -10.12 -3.01 8.96
C PRO A 75 -8.85 -3.85 8.72
N ILE A 76 -8.36 -3.93 7.48
CA ILE A 76 -7.10 -4.65 7.13
C ILE A 76 -5.87 -4.08 7.85
N ALA A 77 -5.86 -2.79 8.20
CA ALA A 77 -4.73 -2.13 8.85
C ALA A 77 -4.66 -2.41 10.36
N GLN A 78 -5.74 -2.93 10.97
CA GLN A 78 -5.80 -3.11 12.42
C GLN A 78 -4.75 -4.09 12.94
N SER A 79 -4.43 -5.16 12.20
CA SER A 79 -3.34 -6.06 12.59
C SER A 79 -2.01 -5.32 12.73
N PHE A 80 -1.68 -4.42 11.79
CA PHE A 80 -0.49 -3.58 11.89
C PHE A 80 -0.58 -2.56 13.04
N LEU A 81 -1.72 -1.86 13.19
CA LEU A 81 -1.89 -0.83 14.22
C LEU A 81 -1.83 -1.41 15.63
N ASN A 82 -2.40 -2.60 15.85
CA ASN A 82 -2.30 -3.34 17.11
C ASN A 82 -0.85 -3.73 17.40
N ALA A 83 -0.13 -4.28 16.41
CA ALA A 83 1.28 -4.61 16.55
C ALA A 83 2.11 -3.36 16.87
N LYS A 84 1.87 -2.23 16.16
CA LYS A 84 2.52 -0.95 16.41
C LYS A 84 2.29 -0.47 17.84
N LYS A 85 1.05 -0.54 18.34
CA LYS A 85 0.68 -0.12 19.71
C LYS A 85 1.47 -0.90 20.78
N LEU A 86 1.78 -2.17 20.53
CA LEU A 86 2.55 -3.04 21.42
C LEU A 86 4.06 -3.03 21.15
N SER A 87 4.51 -2.27 20.15
CA SER A 87 5.92 -2.18 19.76
C SER A 87 6.63 -0.98 20.39
N PRO A 88 7.99 -0.93 20.36
CA PRO A 88 8.74 0.27 20.73
C PRO A 88 8.38 1.54 19.94
N TRP A 89 7.77 1.39 18.76
CA TRP A 89 7.31 2.52 17.94
C TRP A 89 5.88 2.96 18.25
N CYS A 90 5.31 2.57 19.39
CA CYS A 90 3.94 2.92 19.78
C CYS A 90 3.68 4.44 19.72
N ASN A 91 4.67 5.25 20.12
CA ASN A 91 4.57 6.71 20.16
C ASN A 91 4.97 7.42 18.86
N VAL A 92 5.46 6.68 17.84
CA VAL A 92 5.79 7.29 16.54
C VAL A 92 4.50 7.58 15.78
N GLU A 93 4.31 8.83 15.34
CA GLU A 93 3.11 9.19 14.56
C GLU A 93 3.05 8.43 13.22
N LEU A 94 1.83 8.17 12.74
CA LEU A 94 1.63 7.70 11.37
C LEU A 94 2.02 8.79 10.37
N LEU A 95 2.52 8.37 9.20
CA LEU A 95 3.02 9.27 8.18
C LEU A 95 1.89 10.12 7.56
N LYS A 96 2.14 11.43 7.55
CA LYS A 96 1.38 12.43 6.78
C LYS A 96 1.79 12.40 5.32
N PRO A 97 0.91 12.81 4.38
CA PRO A 97 1.25 12.86 2.97
C PRO A 97 2.36 13.89 2.74
N ASN A 98 3.46 13.47 2.10
CA ASN A 98 4.66 14.30 1.92
C ASN A 98 4.94 14.69 0.46
N ASN A 99 4.15 14.20 -0.49
CA ASN A 99 4.32 14.49 -1.91
C ASN A 99 2.97 14.53 -2.64
N SER A 100 2.96 15.07 -3.87
CA SER A 100 1.74 15.24 -4.65
C SER A 100 0.97 13.93 -4.89
N HIS A 101 1.66 12.79 -5.04
CA HIS A 101 1.01 11.51 -5.22
C HIS A 101 0.30 11.07 -3.93
N GLN A 102 0.98 11.17 -2.79
CA GLN A 102 0.41 10.86 -1.48
C GLN A 102 -0.75 11.79 -1.14
N LEU A 103 -0.66 13.10 -1.38
CA LEU A 103 -1.76 14.05 -1.15
C LEU A 103 -3.02 13.63 -1.92
N ARG A 104 -2.87 13.24 -3.20
CA ARG A 104 -4.00 12.77 -4.02
C ARG A 104 -4.65 11.51 -3.45
N TYR A 105 -3.85 10.54 -3.00
CA TYR A 105 -4.37 9.30 -2.43
C TYR A 105 -4.97 9.50 -1.03
N ALA A 106 -4.33 10.32 -0.20
CA ALA A 106 -4.84 10.70 1.11
C ALA A 106 -6.23 11.31 0.98
N ALA A 107 -6.39 12.29 0.09
CA ALA A 107 -7.70 12.88 -0.19
C ALA A 107 -8.76 11.84 -0.58
N LYS A 108 -8.46 10.95 -1.55
CA LYS A 108 -9.39 9.90 -1.97
C LYS A 108 -9.83 9.01 -0.81
N HIS A 109 -8.88 8.59 0.02
CA HIS A 109 -9.16 7.74 1.18
C HIS A 109 -9.95 8.47 2.27
N MET A 110 -9.66 9.75 2.53
CA MET A 110 -10.43 10.58 3.46
C MET A 110 -11.90 10.69 3.01
N PHE A 111 -12.15 10.94 1.71
CA PHE A 111 -13.50 10.95 1.16
C PHE A 111 -14.20 9.60 1.30
N ASN A 112 -13.51 8.49 1.00
CA ASN A 112 -14.05 7.14 1.16
C ASN A 112 -14.41 6.82 2.62
N GLN A 113 -13.67 7.38 3.57
CA GLN A 113 -13.90 7.27 5.02
C GLN A 113 -14.86 8.34 5.56
N LYS A 114 -15.50 9.15 4.69
CA LYS A 114 -16.42 10.25 5.03
C LYS A 114 -15.78 11.40 5.82
N GLN A 115 -14.45 11.50 5.82
CA GLN A 115 -13.66 12.58 6.43
C GLN A 115 -13.49 13.73 5.43
N TYR A 116 -14.60 14.35 5.03
CA TYR A 116 -14.63 15.27 3.89
C TYR A 116 -13.77 16.52 4.08
N PHE A 117 -13.73 17.09 5.29
CA PHE A 117 -12.92 18.28 5.56
C PHE A 117 -11.43 18.00 5.33
N SER A 118 -10.90 16.93 5.93
CA SER A 118 -9.51 16.50 5.73
C SER A 118 -9.23 16.20 4.25
N GLY A 119 -10.16 15.54 3.57
CA GLY A 119 -10.03 15.25 2.14
C GLY A 119 -9.98 16.51 1.26
N LEU A 120 -10.76 17.54 1.59
CA LEU A 120 -10.72 18.83 0.88
C LEU A 120 -9.39 19.55 1.11
N VAL A 121 -8.87 19.54 2.34
CA VAL A 121 -7.54 20.10 2.66
C VAL A 121 -6.45 19.39 1.85
N ASP A 122 -6.44 18.06 1.85
CA ASP A 122 -5.46 17.28 1.09
C ASP A 122 -5.55 17.54 -0.42
N TYR A 123 -6.76 17.69 -0.99
CA TYR A 123 -6.91 18.07 -2.39
C TYR A 123 -6.44 19.49 -2.69
N ALA A 124 -6.71 20.46 -1.82
CA ALA A 124 -6.22 21.81 -2.00
C ALA A 124 -4.68 21.85 -2.02
N LEU A 125 -4.03 21.14 -1.09
CA LEU A 125 -2.59 20.97 -1.06
C LEU A 125 -2.06 20.23 -2.29
N TYR A 126 -2.76 19.20 -2.75
CA TYR A 126 -2.44 18.49 -4.00
C TYR A 126 -2.42 19.44 -5.20
N PHE A 127 -3.48 20.21 -5.41
CA PHE A 127 -3.56 21.14 -6.54
C PHE A 127 -2.51 22.25 -6.44
N LYS A 128 -2.27 22.79 -5.23
CA LYS A 128 -1.17 23.74 -4.99
C LYS A 128 0.18 23.14 -5.44
N SER A 129 0.47 21.90 -5.07
CA SER A 129 1.72 21.20 -5.45
C SER A 129 1.90 20.95 -6.95
N LYS A 130 0.82 21.06 -7.74
CA LYS A 130 0.87 20.96 -9.21
C LYS A 130 1.10 22.29 -9.91
N ILE A 131 0.74 23.39 -9.26
CA ILE A 131 0.93 24.75 -9.78
C ILE A 131 2.32 25.28 -9.43
N THR A 132 2.81 24.99 -8.23
CA THR A 132 4.12 25.47 -7.74
C THR A 132 5.28 24.56 -8.19
N LYS A 133 5.16 23.93 -9.35
CA LYS A 133 6.14 22.98 -9.88
C LYS A 133 7.00 23.60 -10.96
#